data_AF-A0A0D8XUL2-F1
#
_entry.id   AF-A0A0D8XUL2-F1
#
_cell.length_a   1.000
_cell.length_b   1.000
_cell.length_c   1.000
_cell.angle_alpha   90.00
_cell.angle_beta   90.00
_cell.angle_gamma   90.00
#
_symmetry.space_group_name_H-M   'P 1'
#
loop_
_entity.id
_entity.type
_entity.pdbx_description
1 polymer ?
#
loop_
_entity_poly.entity_id
_entity_poly.type
_entity_poly.pdbx_seq_one_letter_code
_entity_poly.pdbx_strand_id
1 'polypeptide(L)'
;MSTWINATTSCASIYTLVAVTADRYLAICHTLKYTLWEAGYTLYVIMGIWIVSGSLATPSLYGYDESLNSTNTLVKSLCQRRFPDNTISVIKIYKSTLQSVSGLADLLRVW
;
A
#
# COMPACT_ATOMS: atom_id res chain seq x y z
N MET A 1 -0.86 13.81 8.78
CA MET A 1 0.32 13.14 8.16
C MET A 1 0.66 11.79 8.81
N SER A 2 0.69 11.68 10.15
CA SER A 2 0.95 10.41 10.86
C SER A 2 0.02 9.27 10.45
N THR A 3 -1.26 9.56 10.22
CA THR A 3 -2.26 8.59 9.74
C THR A 3 -1.93 7.99 8.37
N TRP A 4 -1.44 8.81 7.44
CA TRP A 4 -1.01 8.37 6.11
C TRP A 4 0.23 7.47 6.15
N ILE A 5 1.22 7.85 6.97
CA ILE A 5 2.47 7.07 7.14
C ILE A 5 2.18 5.71 7.76
N ASN A 6 1.33 5.68 8.79
CA ASN A 6 0.91 4.43 9.45
C ASN A 6 0.18 3.50 8.47
N ALA A 7 -0.74 4.02 7.66
CA ALA A 7 -1.43 3.24 6.65
C ALA A 7 -0.47 2.70 5.58
N THR A 8 0.40 3.55 5.03
CA THR A 8 1.39 3.18 4.00
C THR A 8 2.31 2.07 4.48
N THR A 9 2.87 2.22 5.69
CA THR A 9 3.84 1.28 6.26
C THR A 9 3.18 -0.07 6.57
N SER A 10 1.93 -0.06 7.05
CA SER A 10 1.17 -1.28 7.31
C SER A 10 0.95 -2.08 6.03
N CYS A 11 0.55 -1.43 4.94
CA CYS A 11 0.40 -2.07 3.63
C CYS A 11 1.73 -2.58 3.07
N ALA A 12 2.79 -1.78 3.16
CA ALA A 12 4.12 -2.14 2.67
C ALA A 12 4.67 -3.39 3.37
N SER A 13 4.46 -3.53 4.69
CA SER A 13 4.87 -4.73 5.45
C SER A 13 4.18 -5.99 4.93
N ILE A 14 2.87 -5.94 4.67
CA ILE A 14 2.12 -7.10 4.15
C ILE A 14 2.65 -7.50 2.77
N TYR A 15 2.82 -6.53 1.85
CA TYR A 15 3.33 -6.82 0.53
C TYR A 15 4.78 -7.33 0.54
N THR A 16 5.60 -6.83 1.46
CA THR A 16 6.97 -7.33 1.65
C THR A 16 6.96 -8.77 2.12
N LEU A 17 6.08 -9.13 3.08
CA LEU A 17 5.93 -10.51 3.53
C LEU A 17 5.51 -11.42 2.38
N VAL A 18 4.54 -11.00 1.56
CA VAL A 18 4.11 -11.76 0.37
C VAL A 18 5.29 -11.96 -0.59
N ALA A 19 6.03 -10.90 -0.91
CA ALA A 19 7.20 -10.98 -1.79
C ALA A 19 8.28 -11.92 -1.26
N VAL A 20 8.58 -11.88 0.05
CA VAL A 20 9.55 -12.78 0.70
C VAL A 20 9.07 -14.23 0.65
N THR A 21 7.79 -14.49 0.92
CA THR A 21 7.25 -15.85 0.85
C THR A 21 7.26 -16.41 -0.58
N ALA A 22 6.99 -15.57 -1.58
CA ALA A 22 7.08 -15.93 -2.98
C ALA A 22 8.52 -16.25 -3.40
N ASP A 23 9.49 -15.43 -3.00
CA ASP A 23 10.92 -15.68 -3.23
C ASP A 23 11.33 -17.06 -2.69
N ARG A 24 10.95 -17.39 -1.46
CA ARG A 24 11.25 -18.70 -0.86
C ARG A 24 10.56 -19.86 -1.58
N TYR A 25 9.31 -19.69 -2.00
CA TYR A 25 8.57 -20.71 -2.75
C TYR A 25 9.24 -21.01 -4.09
N LEU A 26 9.62 -19.96 -4.83
CA LEU A 26 10.22 -20.07 -6.15
C LEU A 26 11.64 -20.64 -6.10
N ALA A 27 12.42 -20.28 -5.07
CA ALA A 27 13.73 -20.86 -4.82
C ALA A 27 13.69 -22.38 -4.59
N ILE A 28 12.59 -22.91 -4.01
CA ILE A 28 12.41 -24.34 -3.76
C ILE A 28 11.90 -25.06 -5.02
N CYS A 29 10.93 -24.49 -5.73
CA CYS A 29 10.29 -25.12 -6.89
C CYS A 29 11.04 -24.94 -8.21
N HIS A 30 11.94 -23.95 -8.34
CA HIS A 30 12.70 -23.65 -9.57
C HIS A 30 14.16 -23.26 -9.26
N THR A 31 14.94 -24.23 -8.77
CA THR A 31 16.31 -24.03 -8.26
C THR A 31 17.37 -23.66 -9.32
N LEU A 32 17.12 -23.82 -10.63
CA LEU A 32 18.19 -23.80 -11.65
C LEU A 32 18.25 -22.55 -12.56
N LYS A 33 17.24 -21.67 -12.54
CA LYS A 33 17.26 -20.38 -13.30
C LYS A 33 17.40 -19.13 -12.43
N TYR A 34 17.38 -19.29 -11.10
CA TYR A 34 17.29 -18.18 -10.16
C TYR A 34 18.63 -17.45 -9.95
N THR A 35 19.77 -18.09 -10.23
CA THR A 35 21.10 -17.48 -9.98
C THR A 35 21.46 -16.34 -10.93
N LEU A 36 20.68 -16.14 -12.01
CA LEU A 36 20.92 -15.12 -13.04
C LEU A 36 19.99 -13.91 -12.88
N TRP A 37 19.09 -13.88 -11.89
CA TRP A 37 18.21 -12.73 -11.71
C TRP A 37 18.89 -11.66 -10.87
N GLU A 38 19.53 -10.76 -11.60
CA GLU A 38 20.08 -9.46 -11.24
C GLU A 38 19.48 -8.83 -9.97
N ALA A 39 20.35 -8.33 -9.07
CA ALA A 39 19.98 -7.55 -7.89
C ALA A 39 19.03 -6.36 -8.20
N GLY A 40 18.98 -5.91 -9.46
CA GLY A 40 18.05 -4.89 -9.95
C GLY A 40 16.57 -5.29 -9.86
N TYR A 41 16.22 -6.57 -9.98
CA TYR A 41 14.82 -6.98 -9.94
C TYR A 41 14.23 -6.86 -8.53
N THR A 42 15.03 -7.21 -7.51
CA THR A 42 14.63 -7.05 -6.10
C THR A 42 14.38 -5.58 -5.77
N LEU A 43 15.23 -4.67 -6.26
CA LEU A 43 15.02 -3.22 -6.09
C LEU A 43 13.77 -2.72 -6.80
N TYR A 44 13.47 -3.25 -7.99
CA TYR A 44 12.25 -2.91 -8.73
C TYR A 44 10.98 -3.33 -7.97
N VAL A 45 10.97 -4.54 -7.40
CA VAL A 45 9.86 -5.03 -6.56
C VAL A 45 9.66 -4.15 -5.32
N ILE A 46 10.75 -3.81 -4.62
CA ILE A 46 10.70 -2.93 -3.44
C ILE A 46 10.12 -1.55 -3.81
N MET A 47 10.61 -0.94 -4.89
CA MET A 47 10.07 0.33 -5.39
C MET A 47 8.59 0.23 -5.75
N GLY A 48 8.16 -0.87 -6.38
CA GLY A 48 6.75 -1.16 -6.65
C GLY A 48 5.90 -1.21 -5.38
N ILE A 49 6.36 -1.91 -4.34
CA ILE A 49 5.66 -2.04 -3.05
C ILE A 49 5.41 -0.67 -2.42
N TRP A 50 6.43 0.19 -2.42
CA TRP A 50 6.32 1.54 -1.87
C TRP A 50 5.32 2.41 -2.64
N ILE A 51 5.37 2.40 -3.97
CA ILE A 51 4.46 3.17 -4.82
C ILE A 51 3.01 2.69 -4.64
N VAL A 52 2.79 1.37 -4.65
CA VAL A 52 1.46 0.76 -4.47
C VAL A 52 0.90 1.10 -3.09
N SER A 53 1.72 0.98 -2.04
CA SER A 53 1.30 1.24 -0.66
C SER A 53 1.01 2.73 -0.43
N GLY A 54 1.81 3.64 -0.98
CA GLY A 54 1.55 5.08 -0.92
C GLY A 54 0.28 5.49 -1.67
N SER A 55 0.02 4.84 -2.82
CA SER A 55 -1.19 5.05 -3.61
C SER A 55 -2.46 4.62 -2.85
N LEU A 56 -2.42 3.46 -2.18
CA LEU A 56 -3.48 2.96 -1.31
C LEU A 56 -3.77 3.89 -0.13
N ALA A 57 -2.75 4.56 0.40
CA ALA A 57 -2.90 5.51 1.49
C ALA A 57 -3.29 6.93 1.01
N THR A 58 -3.27 7.23 -0.28
CA THR A 58 -3.66 8.55 -0.82
C THR A 58 -5.06 9.03 -0.40
N PRO A 59 -6.10 8.18 -0.33
CA PRO A 59 -7.42 8.58 0.17
C PRO A 59 -7.38 9.04 1.63
N SER A 60 -6.51 8.46 2.46
CA SER A 60 -6.33 8.88 3.84
C SER A 60 -5.80 10.32 3.97
N LEU A 61 -5.04 10.86 3.00
CA LEU A 61 -4.64 12.27 3.07
C LEU A 61 -5.82 13.23 2.91
N TYR A 62 -6.80 12.86 2.11
CA TYR A 62 -7.99 13.69 1.83
C TYR A 62 -9.13 13.48 2.82
N GLY A 63 -9.16 12.35 3.52
CA GLY A 63 -10.28 11.95 4.39
C GLY A 63 -10.14 12.31 5.87
N TYR A 64 -9.02 12.88 6.32
CA TYR A 64 -8.85 13.31 7.72
C TYR A 64 -8.86 14.84 7.80
N ASP A 65 -9.77 15.38 8.59
CA ASP A 65 -9.91 16.80 8.85
C ASP A 65 -9.74 17.03 10.35
N GLU A 66 -9.04 18.10 10.74
CA GLU A 66 -8.86 18.46 12.15
C GLU A 66 -10.00 19.37 12.58
N SER A 67 -10.99 18.80 13.27
CA SER A 67 -12.09 19.60 13.80
C SER A 67 -11.73 20.10 15.20
N LEU A 68 -11.61 21.42 15.35
CA LEU A 68 -11.49 22.08 16.65
C LEU A 68 -12.86 22.12 17.32
N ASN A 69 -13.09 21.28 18.32
CA ASN A 69 -14.31 21.33 19.11
C ASN A 69 -14.08 22.22 20.33
N SER A 70 -14.76 23.37 20.39
CA SER A 70 -14.68 24.31 21.51
C SER A 70 -15.81 24.05 22.50
N THR A 71 -15.47 23.69 23.74
CA THR A 71 -16.44 23.52 24.84
C THR A 71 -16.10 24.47 25.96
N ASN A 72 -16.90 25.54 26.16
CA ASN A 72 -16.92 26.58 27.22
C ASN A 72 -15.59 27.16 27.77
N THR A 73 -14.53 26.38 27.94
CA THR A 73 -13.18 26.79 28.38
C THR A 73 -12.03 25.96 27.75
N LEU A 74 -12.31 24.93 26.94
CA LEU A 74 -11.29 24.06 26.32
C LEU A 74 -11.49 23.92 24.82
N VAL A 75 -10.42 24.12 24.05
CA VAL A 75 -10.35 23.80 22.62
C VAL A 75 -9.69 22.43 22.47
N LYS A 76 -10.42 21.43 21.99
CA LYS A 76 -9.88 20.09 21.70
C LYS A 76 -9.73 19.92 20.19
N SER A 77 -8.51 19.64 19.74
CA SER A 77 -8.28 19.19 18.37
C SER A 77 -8.66 17.71 18.28
N LEU A 78 -9.66 17.41 17.47
CA LEU A 78 -10.12 16.04 17.20
C LEU A 78 -9.73 15.67 15.77
N CYS A 79 -9.11 14.49 15.61
CA CYS A 79 -8.92 13.87 14.30
C CYS A 79 -10.22 13.14 13.93
N GLN A 80 -11.07 13.80 13.13
CA GLN A 80 -12.32 13.21 12.64
C GLN A 80 -12.11 12.75 11.19
N ARG A 81 -12.70 11.61 10.83
CA ARG A 81 -12.81 11.26 9.40
C ARG A 81 -13.85 12.16 8.74
N ARG A 82 -13.44 12.92 7.73
CA ARG A 82 -14.34 13.57 6.78
C ARG A 82 -15.03 12.48 5.96
N PHE A 83 -16.35 12.39 6.02
CA PHE A 83 -17.10 11.56 5.07
C PHE A 83 -16.92 12.15 3.65
N PRO A 84 -16.42 11.37 2.68
CA PRO A 84 -16.10 11.91 1.36
C PRO A 84 -17.37 12.02 0.50
N ASP A 85 -17.77 13.25 0.15
CA ASP A 85 -18.77 13.53 -0.91
C ASP A 85 -18.28 13.08 -2.31
N ASN A 86 -17.00 12.75 -2.43
CA ASN A 86 -16.28 12.35 -3.63
C ASN A 86 -15.92 10.85 -3.65
N THR A 87 -16.89 9.99 -3.29
CA THR A 87 -16.78 8.51 -3.30
C THR A 87 -16.22 7.95 -4.61
N ILE A 88 -16.48 8.61 -5.75
CA ILE A 88 -16.00 8.23 -7.09
C ILE A 88 -14.46 8.22 -7.19
N SER A 89 -13.76 9.16 -6.56
CA SER A 89 -12.29 9.24 -6.63
C SER A 89 -11.62 8.12 -5.83
N VAL A 90 -12.20 7.79 -4.67
CA VAL A 90 -11.71 6.72 -3.79
C VAL A 90 -11.87 5.36 -4.47
N ILE A 91 -13.04 5.10 -5.08
CA ILE A 91 -13.30 3.86 -5.82
C ILE A 91 -12.34 3.69 -7.00
N LYS A 92 -12.01 4.76 -7.73
CA LYS A 92 -11.04 4.72 -8.83
C LYS A 92 -9.64 4.31 -8.36
N ILE A 93 -9.17 4.84 -7.22
CA ILE A 93 -7.88 4.48 -6.63
C ILE A 93 -7.85 3.01 -6.22
N TYR A 94 -8.87 2.54 -5.48
CA TYR A 94 -8.96 1.13 -5.09
C TYR A 94 -9.00 0.20 -6.29
N LYS A 95 -9.74 0.55 -7.35
CA LYS A 95 -9.83 -0.24 -8.58
C LYS A 95 -8.50 -0.29 -9.35
N SER A 96 -7.79 0.84 -9.44
CA SER A 96 -6.45 0.93 -10.03
C SER A 96 -5.45 0.06 -9.27
N THR A 97 -5.46 0.11 -7.94
CA THR A 97 -4.51 -0.65 -7.13
C THR A 97 -4.82 -2.14 -7.10
N LEU A 98 -6.10 -2.54 -7.08
CA LEU A 98 -6.51 -3.93 -7.22
C LEU A 98 -5.99 -4.55 -8.53
N GLN A 99 -5.94 -3.77 -9.61
CA GLN A 99 -5.42 -4.23 -10.89
C GLN A 99 -3.88 -4.38 -10.91
N SER A 100 -3.15 -3.56 -10.14
CA SER A 100 -1.71 -3.77 -9.93
C SER A 100 -1.43 -5.00 -9.05
N VAL A 101 -2.27 -5.26 -8.04
CA VAL A 101 -2.14 -6.45 -7.19
C VAL A 101 -2.47 -7.73 -7.95
N SER A 102 -3.50 -7.70 -8.82
CA SER A 102 -3.79 -8.84 -9.71
C SER A 102 -2.64 -9.07 -10.69
N GLY A 103 -2.03 -8.01 -11.24
CA GLY A 103 -0.84 -8.13 -12.07
C GLY A 103 0.35 -8.76 -11.35
N LEU A 104 0.53 -8.47 -10.06
CA LEU A 104 1.53 -9.12 -9.20
C LEU A 104 1.19 -10.60 -8.93
N ALA A 105 -0.08 -10.93 -8.70
CA ALA A 105 -0.55 -12.30 -8.55
C ALA A 105 -0.44 -13.11 -9.86
N ASP A 106 -0.65 -12.47 -11.00
CA ASP A 106 -0.48 -13.08 -12.33
C ASP A 106 1.01 -13.25 -12.68
N LEU A 107 1.87 -12.30 -12.32
CA LEU A 107 3.33 -12.44 -12.41
C LEU A 107 3.86 -13.61 -11.55
N LEU A 108 3.24 -13.85 -10.39
CA LEU A 108 3.51 -14.99 -9.52
C LEU A 108 2.90 -16.31 -10.03
N ARG A 109 1.91 -16.28 -10.94
CA ARG A 109 1.33 -17.47 -11.59
C ARG A 109 2.03 -17.88 -12.88
N VAL A 110 2.71 -16.94 -13.55
CA VAL A 110 3.48 -17.18 -14.78
C VAL A 110 4.89 -17.73 -14.48
N TRP A 111 5.36 -17.54 -13.25
CA TRP A 111 6.55 -18.19 -12.69
C TRP A 111 6.19 -19.48 -11.96
#